data_AF-A0A1J3DSW8-F1
#
_entry.id   AF-A0A1J3DSW8-F1
#
_cell.length_a   1.000
_cell.length_b   1.000
_cell.length_c   1.000
_cell.angle_alpha   90.00
_cell.angle_beta   90.00
_cell.angle_gamma   90.00
#
_symmetry.space_group_name_H-M   'P 1'
#
loop_
_entity.id
_entity.type
_entity.pdbx_description
1 polymer ?
#
loop_
_entity_poly.entity_id
_entity_poly.type
_entity_poly.pdbx_seq_one_letter_code
_entity_poly.pdbx_strand_id
1 'polypeptide(L)'
;MGGYVCGAGRSGQTIMVALVLMVGSFYAGSLFGNNQPIFASQASSSQSAALSKFANKIELTHRRLPIVVPETGMNVCPLKFNEYIPCHNATYVHQLHLPSSNLSTREELERHCPPLEQRLFCLVPPPKDYRLPIRWPTSRDYVWRSNVNHTHLAQVKGGQNWVHLHGQFWWFPGGGTHF
;
A
#
# COMPACT_ATOMS: atom_id res chain seq x y z
N MET A 1 2.81 -47.78 61.00
CA MET A 1 1.45 -47.91 60.46
C MET A 1 0.74 -46.58 60.65
N GLY A 2 0.39 -45.90 59.56
CA GLY A 2 -0.24 -44.59 59.59
C GLY A 2 -0.56 -44.15 58.17
N GLY A 3 -1.53 -44.84 57.54
CA GLY A 3 -2.03 -44.48 56.23
C GLY A 3 -3.06 -43.35 56.37
N TYR A 4 -2.80 -42.21 55.74
CA TYR A 4 -3.82 -41.18 55.58
C TYR A 4 -4.62 -41.49 54.31
N VAL A 5 -5.87 -41.90 54.54
CA VAL A 5 -6.90 -42.06 53.52
C VAL A 5 -7.31 -40.66 53.04
N CYS A 6 -7.00 -40.32 51.78
CA CYS A 6 -7.52 -39.12 51.14
C CYS A 6 -9.01 -39.29 50.86
N GLY A 7 -9.85 -38.75 51.76
CA GLY A 7 -11.28 -38.59 51.53
C GLY A 7 -11.52 -37.59 50.40
N ALA A 8 -12.01 -38.09 49.26
CA ALA A 8 -12.48 -37.26 48.15
C ALA A 8 -13.76 -36.51 48.58
N GLY A 9 -13.58 -35.31 49.12
CA GLY A 9 -14.69 -34.41 49.44
C GLY A 9 -15.45 -34.03 48.17
N ARG A 10 -16.79 -34.02 48.23
CA ARG A 10 -17.72 -33.62 47.15
C ARG A 10 -17.30 -32.33 46.43
N SER A 11 -16.61 -31.43 47.13
CA SER A 11 -16.01 -30.19 46.60
C SER A 11 -14.88 -30.40 45.57
N GLY A 12 -13.99 -31.38 45.80
CA GLY A 12 -12.91 -31.72 44.87
C GLY A 12 -13.44 -32.37 43.59
N GLN A 13 -14.48 -33.19 43.70
CA GLN A 13 -15.18 -33.75 42.53
C GLN A 13 -15.83 -32.66 41.67
N THR A 14 -16.47 -31.66 42.28
CA THR A 14 -17.05 -30.54 41.54
C THR A 14 -16.01 -29.68 40.84
N ILE A 15 -14.84 -29.47 41.45
CA ILE A 15 -13.74 -28.70 40.84
C ILE A 15 -13.14 -29.45 39.64
N MET A 16 -12.92 -30.76 39.77
CA MET A 16 -12.39 -31.57 38.68
C MET A 16 -13.37 -31.64 37.49
N VAL A 17 -14.67 -31.76 37.75
CA VAL A 17 -15.69 -31.73 36.69
C VAL A 17 -15.73 -30.36 36.00
N ALA A 18 -15.64 -29.26 36.76
CA ALA A 18 -15.59 -27.91 36.18
C ALA A 18 -14.36 -27.70 35.30
N LEU A 19 -13.18 -28.18 35.72
CA LEU A 19 -11.96 -28.10 34.91
C LEU A 19 -12.06 -28.89 33.60
N VAL A 20 -12.63 -30.10 33.64
CA VAL A 20 -12.85 -30.92 32.44
C VAL A 20 -13.84 -30.24 31.48
N LEU A 21 -14.90 -29.60 31.99
CA LEU A 21 -15.85 -28.85 31.15
C LEU A 21 -15.23 -27.60 30.52
N MET A 22 -14.38 -26.87 31.24
CA MET A 22 -13.68 -25.69 30.72
C MET A 22 -12.69 -26.07 29.61
N VAL A 23 -11.95 -27.17 29.79
CA VAL A 23 -11.04 -27.69 28.77
C VAL A 23 -11.82 -28.24 27.57
N GLY A 24 -12.87 -29.02 27.80
CA GLY A 24 -13.70 -29.59 26.73
C GLY A 24 -14.38 -28.54 25.84
N SER A 25 -14.87 -27.45 26.44
CA SER A 25 -15.49 -26.33 25.70
C SER A 25 -14.49 -25.54 24.86
N PHE A 26 -13.26 -25.35 25.35
CA PHE A 26 -12.18 -24.72 24.58
C PHE A 26 -11.82 -25.55 23.32
N TYR A 27 -11.73 -26.87 23.46
CA TYR A 27 -11.39 -27.76 22.34
C TYR A 27 -12.59 -28.05 21.40
N ALA A 28 -13.83 -28.03 21.90
CA ALA A 28 -15.03 -28.11 21.06
C ALA A 28 -15.15 -26.89 20.12
N GLY A 29 -14.75 -25.69 20.59
CA GLY A 29 -14.70 -24.48 19.76
C GLY A 29 -13.70 -24.56 18.59
N SER A 30 -12.65 -25.37 18.69
CA SER A 30 -11.71 -25.63 17.57
C SER A 30 -12.19 -26.72 16.61
N LEU A 31 -13.01 -27.68 17.07
CA LEU A 31 -13.51 -28.77 16.23
C LEU A 31 -14.77 -28.41 15.43
N PHE A 32 -15.63 -27.54 15.99
CA PHE A 32 -16.85 -27.06 15.32
C PHE A 32 -16.78 -25.59 14.87
N GLY A 33 -15.66 -24.91 15.17
CA GLY A 33 -15.34 -23.61 14.62
C GLY A 33 -15.08 -23.75 13.13
N ASN A 34 -16.09 -23.42 12.33
CA ASN A 34 -16.05 -23.38 10.88
C ASN A 34 -15.02 -22.32 10.41
N ASN A 35 -13.73 -22.65 10.44
CA ASN A 35 -12.68 -21.88 9.79
C ASN A 35 -12.73 -22.15 8.28
N GLN A 36 -13.86 -21.79 7.66
CA GLN A 36 -13.87 -21.56 6.23
C GLN A 36 -13.13 -20.23 6.00
N PRO A 37 -12.00 -20.22 5.27
CA PRO A 37 -11.49 -18.96 4.76
C PRO A 37 -12.60 -18.34 3.91
N ILE A 38 -12.88 -17.05 4.14
CA ILE A 38 -13.69 -16.22 3.25
C ILE A 38 -12.86 -15.99 1.97
N PHE A 39 -12.71 -17.05 1.18
CA PHE A 39 -12.29 -17.02 -0.21
C PHE A 39 -12.88 -18.26 -0.89
N ALA A 40 -14.21 -18.30 -0.94
CA ALA A 40 -14.92 -19.19 -1.82
C ALA A 40 -14.70 -18.71 -3.26
N SER A 41 -13.81 -19.38 -3.99
CA SER A 41 -13.82 -19.38 -5.44
C SER A 41 -15.08 -20.12 -5.90
N GLN A 42 -16.19 -19.40 -6.00
CA GLN A 42 -17.41 -19.90 -6.62
C GLN A 42 -17.19 -19.95 -8.14
N ALA A 43 -16.62 -21.06 -8.61
CA ALA A 43 -16.67 -21.45 -10.00
C ALA A 43 -18.04 -22.10 -10.26
N SER A 44 -18.97 -21.33 -10.82
CA SER A 44 -20.15 -21.84 -11.50
C SER A 44 -20.42 -20.97 -12.73
N SER A 45 -20.26 -21.62 -13.87
CA SER A 45 -20.31 -21.11 -15.24
C SER A 45 -21.73 -20.91 -15.76
N SER A 46 -22.04 -19.75 -16.32
CA SER A 46 -22.94 -19.60 -17.48
C SER A 46 -22.93 -18.16 -18.02
N GLN A 47 -22.07 -17.98 -19.04
CA GLN A 47 -22.19 -17.07 -20.18
C GLN A 47 -23.18 -15.90 -20.12
N SER A 48 -22.61 -14.69 -20.02
CA SER A 48 -22.83 -13.69 -21.06
C SER A 48 -21.47 -13.05 -21.39
N ALA A 49 -21.02 -13.26 -22.63
CA ALA A 49 -19.82 -12.64 -23.16
C ALA A 49 -20.07 -11.14 -23.36
N ALA A 50 -20.08 -10.37 -22.28
CA ALA A 50 -19.69 -8.98 -22.33
C ALA A 50 -18.19 -8.95 -22.01
N LEU A 51 -17.37 -9.34 -23.00
CA LEU A 51 -15.94 -9.02 -22.96
C LEU A 51 -15.88 -7.49 -22.94
N SER A 52 -15.73 -6.93 -21.75
CA SER A 52 -15.51 -5.51 -21.51
C SER A 52 -14.51 -5.01 -22.55
N LYS A 53 -14.98 -4.13 -23.45
CA LYS A 53 -14.22 -3.60 -24.59
C LYS A 53 -13.11 -2.64 -24.18
N PHE A 54 -12.70 -2.68 -22.92
CA PHE A 54 -11.71 -1.82 -22.29
C PHE A 54 -10.38 -2.58 -22.18
N ALA A 55 -9.80 -2.95 -23.32
CA ALA A 55 -8.43 -3.42 -23.33
C ALA A 55 -7.51 -2.20 -23.29
N ASN A 56 -7.09 -1.78 -22.10
CA ASN A 56 -6.10 -0.71 -21.97
C ASN A 56 -4.82 -1.12 -22.71
N LYS A 57 -4.49 -0.42 -23.79
CA LYS A 57 -3.29 -0.69 -24.58
C LYS A 57 -2.10 0.02 -23.94
N ILE A 58 -0.92 -0.57 -24.07
CA ILE A 58 0.33 0.11 -23.73
C ILE A 58 0.68 1.03 -24.90
N GLU A 59 0.42 2.34 -24.73
CA GLU A 59 0.63 3.35 -25.76
C GLU A 59 0.90 4.71 -25.12
N LEU A 60 1.84 5.46 -25.72
CA LEU A 60 2.18 6.79 -25.25
C LEU A 60 1.23 7.82 -25.87
N THR A 61 0.37 8.40 -25.03
CA THR A 61 -0.54 9.49 -25.40
C THR A 61 -0.14 10.78 -24.71
N HIS A 62 -0.38 11.89 -25.40
CA HIS A 62 -0.07 13.23 -24.90
C HIS A 62 -1.35 14.07 -24.79
N ARG A 63 -1.29 15.09 -23.94
CA ARG A 63 -2.41 15.98 -23.65
C ARG A 63 -2.76 16.81 -24.88
N ARG A 64 -4.06 16.95 -25.12
CA ARG A 64 -4.66 17.83 -26.13
C ARG A 64 -5.70 18.73 -25.47
N LEU A 65 -6.03 19.82 -26.14
CA LEU A 65 -7.13 20.71 -25.75
C LEU A 65 -8.30 20.55 -26.73
N PRO A 66 -9.56 20.44 -26.26
CA PRO A 66 -9.97 20.30 -24.86
C PRO A 66 -9.60 18.92 -24.27
N ILE A 67 -9.59 18.79 -22.94
CA ILE A 67 -9.38 17.48 -22.30
C ILE A 67 -10.63 16.65 -22.55
N VAL A 68 -10.47 15.54 -23.27
CA VAL A 68 -11.54 14.57 -23.52
C VAL A 68 -11.02 13.20 -23.14
N VAL A 69 -11.72 12.53 -22.22
CA VAL A 69 -11.46 11.13 -21.86
C VAL A 69 -12.31 10.27 -22.79
N PRO A 70 -11.71 9.38 -23.61
CA PRO A 70 -12.48 8.51 -24.49
C PRO A 70 -13.40 7.57 -23.70
N GLU A 71 -14.57 7.26 -24.26
CA GLU A 71 -15.48 6.24 -23.69
C GLU A 71 -14.84 4.85 -23.61
N THR A 72 -13.79 4.60 -24.38
CA THR A 72 -12.99 3.36 -24.36
C THR A 72 -11.95 3.31 -23.24
N GLY A 73 -11.86 4.35 -22.40
CA GLY A 73 -10.87 4.46 -21.33
C GLY A 73 -9.54 5.08 -21.77
N MET A 74 -8.54 4.95 -20.90
CA MET A 74 -7.21 5.56 -21.05
C MET A 74 -6.14 4.48 -21.24
N ASN A 75 -5.22 4.72 -22.17
CA ASN A 75 -4.08 3.83 -22.40
C ASN A 75 -3.12 3.83 -21.19
N VAL A 76 -2.33 2.77 -21.05
CA VAL A 76 -1.25 2.67 -20.06
C VAL A 76 0.05 3.19 -20.67
N CYS A 77 0.77 4.04 -19.95
CA CYS A 77 2.07 4.52 -20.40
C CYS A 77 3.09 3.36 -20.42
N PRO A 78 4.12 3.43 -21.28
CA PRO A 78 5.27 2.52 -21.18
C PRO A 78 5.93 2.54 -19.79
N LEU A 79 6.49 1.41 -19.34
CA LEU A 79 7.07 1.25 -17.99
C LEU A 79 8.15 2.27 -17.63
N LYS A 80 8.86 2.82 -18.62
CA LYS A 80 9.88 3.88 -18.43
C LYS A 80 9.32 5.18 -17.81
N PHE A 81 8.01 5.34 -17.77
CA PHE A 81 7.33 6.50 -17.19
C PHE A 81 6.74 6.22 -15.80
N ASN A 82 7.08 5.11 -15.15
CA ASN A 82 6.66 4.78 -13.77
C ASN A 82 6.95 5.90 -12.75
N GLU A 83 8.01 6.69 -12.98
CA GLU A 83 8.45 7.82 -12.14
C GLU A 83 8.04 9.19 -12.70
N TYR A 84 7.12 9.20 -13.67
CA TYR A 84 6.61 10.45 -14.23
C TYR A 84 5.85 11.24 -13.18
N ILE A 85 6.29 12.49 -12.94
CA ILE A 85 5.61 13.44 -12.05
C ILE A 85 4.82 14.42 -12.92
N PRO A 86 3.48 14.43 -12.84
CA PRO A 86 2.66 15.30 -13.67
C PRO A 86 2.82 16.76 -13.28
N CYS A 87 2.71 17.63 -14.28
CA CYS A 87 2.68 19.06 -14.08
C CYS A 87 1.42 19.52 -13.34
N HIS A 88 1.62 20.42 -12.39
CA HIS A 88 0.53 21.09 -11.72
C HIS A 88 -0.14 22.14 -12.65
N ASN A 89 -1.34 22.59 -12.29
CA ASN A 89 -2.02 23.65 -13.03
C ASN A 89 -1.26 24.98 -12.89
N ALA A 90 -0.78 25.54 -14.00
CA ALA A 90 -0.02 26.79 -14.00
C ALA A 90 -0.80 27.96 -13.37
N THR A 91 -2.11 28.05 -13.60
CA THR A 91 -2.95 29.10 -13.00
C THR A 91 -3.01 28.97 -11.48
N TYR A 92 -3.06 27.73 -10.96
CA TYR A 92 -3.03 27.50 -9.51
C TYR A 92 -1.66 27.82 -8.91
N VAL A 93 -0.57 27.46 -9.59
CA VAL A 93 0.79 27.83 -9.16
C VAL A 93 0.93 29.35 -9.06
N HIS A 94 0.47 30.09 -10.07
CA HIS A 94 0.47 31.56 -10.03
C HIS A 94 -0.41 32.15 -8.91
N GLN A 95 -1.49 31.48 -8.50
CA GLN A 95 -2.31 31.90 -7.36
C GLN A 95 -1.64 31.62 -6.01
N LEU A 96 -0.84 30.56 -5.91
CA LEU A 96 -0.05 30.24 -4.72
C LEU A 96 1.16 31.16 -4.54
N HIS A 97 1.67 31.74 -5.64
CA HIS A 97 2.76 32.72 -5.59
C HIS A 97 2.21 34.00 -4.93
N LEU A 98 2.48 34.17 -3.64
CA LEU A 98 2.12 35.39 -2.92
C LEU A 98 2.77 36.59 -3.62
N PRO A 99 2.04 37.71 -3.80
CA PRO A 99 2.55 38.92 -4.46
C PRO A 99 3.79 39.55 -3.78
N SER A 100 4.18 39.08 -2.59
CA SER A 100 5.34 39.53 -1.81
C SER A 100 6.54 38.57 -1.80
N SER A 101 6.44 37.40 -2.44
CA SER A 101 7.58 36.48 -2.52
C SER A 101 8.54 36.95 -3.61
N ASN A 102 9.81 37.21 -3.27
CA ASN A 102 10.86 37.46 -4.25
C ASN A 102 11.08 36.18 -5.08
N LEU A 103 10.35 36.08 -6.18
CA LEU A 103 10.34 34.96 -7.13
C LEU A 103 11.73 34.65 -7.72
N SER A 104 12.65 35.61 -7.70
CA SER A 104 14.00 35.45 -8.26
C SER A 104 14.91 34.48 -7.51
N THR A 105 14.61 34.09 -6.27
CA THR A 105 15.65 33.46 -5.44
C THR A 105 15.79 31.95 -5.67
N ARG A 106 14.77 31.23 -6.18
CA ARG A 106 14.82 29.76 -6.28
C ARG A 106 14.01 29.10 -7.41
N GLU A 107 13.42 29.87 -8.35
CA GLU A 107 12.63 29.30 -9.46
C GLU A 107 13.44 28.35 -10.37
N GLU A 108 14.75 28.57 -10.52
CA GLU A 108 15.64 27.68 -11.28
C GLU A 108 15.69 26.25 -10.71
N LEU A 109 15.43 26.08 -9.41
CA LEU A 109 15.40 24.78 -8.75
C LEU A 109 14.03 24.08 -8.89
N GLU A 110 13.04 24.77 -9.46
CA GLU A 110 11.71 24.22 -9.67
C GLU A 110 11.64 23.38 -10.95
N ARG A 111 10.71 22.43 -10.93
CA ARG A 111 10.47 21.54 -12.08
C ARG A 111 9.85 22.35 -13.21
N HIS A 112 10.62 22.61 -14.24
CA HIS A 112 10.12 23.23 -15.46
C HIS A 112 9.12 22.29 -16.14
N CYS A 113 7.90 22.79 -16.34
CA CYS A 113 6.84 22.03 -16.96
C CYS A 113 6.95 22.04 -18.48
N PRO A 114 6.92 20.89 -19.17
CA PRO A 114 6.98 20.89 -20.61
C PRO A 114 5.72 21.52 -21.23
N PRO A 115 5.80 21.95 -22.51
CA PRO A 115 4.65 22.38 -23.31
C PRO A 115 3.50 21.37 -23.24
N LEU A 116 2.26 21.84 -23.43
CA LEU A 116 1.07 21.02 -23.23
C LEU A 116 1.07 19.75 -24.08
N GLU A 117 1.55 19.85 -25.32
CA GLU A 117 1.62 18.77 -26.30
C GLU A 117 2.62 17.67 -25.92
N GLN A 118 3.51 17.95 -24.97
CA GLN A 118 4.52 17.02 -24.46
C GLN A 118 4.14 16.45 -23.08
N ARG A 119 3.00 16.87 -22.49
CA ARG A 119 2.53 16.32 -21.22
C ARG A 119 1.83 14.99 -21.45
N LEU A 120 2.14 13.98 -20.64
CA LEU A 120 1.54 12.65 -20.78
C LEU A 120 0.03 12.69 -20.49
N PHE A 121 -0.70 11.86 -21.22
CA PHE A 121 -2.14 11.65 -21.06
C PHE A 121 -2.48 10.15 -21.11
N CYS A 122 -1.73 9.36 -20.34
CA CYS A 122 -1.92 7.92 -20.16
C CYS A 122 -1.81 7.56 -18.66
N LEU A 123 -2.25 6.37 -18.29
CA LEU A 123 -2.14 5.83 -16.94
C LEU A 123 -0.69 5.41 -16.68
N VAL A 124 -0.04 6.05 -15.70
CA VAL A 124 1.33 5.69 -15.30
C VAL A 124 1.32 4.30 -14.66
N PRO A 125 2.10 3.33 -15.20
CA PRO A 125 2.14 2.00 -14.63
C PRO A 125 2.91 1.99 -13.30
N PRO A 126 2.54 1.11 -12.36
CA PRO A 126 3.36 0.86 -11.18
C PRO A 126 4.70 0.21 -11.59
N PRO A 127 5.74 0.30 -10.74
CA PRO A 127 7.00 -0.41 -10.97
C PRO A 127 6.78 -1.92 -11.00
N LYS A 128 7.74 -2.63 -11.60
CA LYS A 128 7.76 -4.10 -11.58
C LYS A 128 7.81 -4.59 -10.13
N ASP A 129 7.02 -5.60 -9.81
CA ASP A 129 6.93 -6.18 -8.46
C ASP A 129 6.41 -5.22 -7.38
N TYR A 130 5.61 -4.22 -7.79
CA TYR A 130 4.88 -3.36 -6.86
C TYR A 130 4.01 -4.21 -5.91
N ARG A 131 4.02 -3.83 -4.65
CA ARG A 131 3.27 -4.48 -3.57
C ARG A 131 2.24 -3.52 -3.01
N LEU A 132 1.15 -4.08 -2.50
CA LEU A 132 0.14 -3.29 -1.80
C LEU A 132 0.77 -2.49 -0.64
N PRO A 133 0.52 -1.17 -0.54
CA PRO A 133 1.04 -0.36 0.54
C PRO A 133 0.68 -0.92 1.91
N ILE A 134 1.62 -0.80 2.84
CA ILE A 134 1.40 -1.16 4.25
C ILE A 134 0.31 -0.23 4.80
N ARG A 135 -0.58 -0.75 5.66
CA ARG A 135 -1.63 0.07 6.27
C ARG A 135 -1.04 0.97 7.37
N TRP A 136 -1.67 2.13 7.57
CA TRP A 136 -1.42 2.98 8.72
C TRP A 136 -1.78 2.23 10.03
N PRO A 137 -1.03 2.39 11.14
CA PRO A 137 0.09 3.31 11.36
C PRO A 137 1.47 2.77 10.98
N THR A 138 1.60 1.48 10.70
CA THR A 138 2.90 0.83 10.40
C THR A 138 3.59 1.43 9.17
N SER A 139 2.81 1.93 8.21
CA SER A 139 3.33 2.61 7.02
C SER A 139 4.08 3.92 7.30
N ARG A 140 4.02 4.44 8.54
CA ARG A 140 4.83 5.58 8.98
C ARG A 140 6.32 5.23 8.96
N ASP A 141 6.64 4.01 9.42
CA ASP A 141 8.01 3.60 9.68
C ASP A 141 8.52 2.65 8.58
N TYR A 142 7.62 2.04 7.80
CA TYR A 142 7.99 1.04 6.80
C TYR A 142 7.32 1.25 5.45
N VAL A 143 8.09 1.07 4.37
CA VAL A 143 7.60 1.02 2.99
C VAL A 143 8.25 -0.14 2.26
N TRP A 144 7.54 -0.81 1.34
CA TRP A 144 8.13 -1.85 0.50
C TRP A 144 9.25 -1.28 -0.37
N ARG A 145 10.41 -1.94 -0.36
CA ARG A 145 11.55 -1.54 -1.19
C ARG A 145 11.25 -1.66 -2.68
N SER A 146 10.43 -2.64 -3.10
CA SER A 146 10.02 -2.78 -4.50
C SER A 146 9.11 -1.65 -4.99
N ASN A 147 8.43 -0.94 -4.08
CA ASN A 147 7.59 0.20 -4.45
C ASN A 147 8.40 1.48 -4.69
N VAL A 148 9.59 1.57 -4.10
CA VAL A 148 10.48 2.73 -4.18
C VAL A 148 11.90 2.23 -4.42
N ASN A 149 12.17 1.72 -5.62
CA ASN A 149 13.45 1.07 -5.94
C ASN A 149 14.57 2.09 -6.23
N HIS A 150 14.81 3.01 -5.29
CA HIS A 150 15.84 4.05 -5.35
C HIS A 150 16.78 3.92 -4.17
N THR A 151 17.81 3.08 -4.31
CA THR A 151 18.79 2.82 -3.24
C THR A 151 19.79 3.96 -3.06
N HIS A 152 20.01 4.77 -4.11
CA HIS A 152 21.01 5.84 -4.09
C HIS A 152 20.73 6.89 -3.01
N LEU A 153 19.46 7.28 -2.83
CA LEU A 153 19.08 8.23 -1.77
C LEU A 153 19.42 7.69 -0.38
N ALA A 154 19.17 6.41 -0.12
CA ALA A 154 19.54 5.77 1.14
C ALA A 154 21.06 5.70 1.32
N GLN A 155 21.83 5.54 0.25
CA GLN A 155 23.30 5.55 0.31
C GLN A 155 23.84 6.94 0.68
N VAL A 156 23.35 8.00 0.04
CA VAL A 156 23.86 9.38 0.27
C VAL A 156 23.30 10.03 1.54
N LYS A 157 22.10 9.63 1.99
CA LYS A 157 21.44 10.15 3.21
C LYS A 157 21.45 9.17 4.40
N GLY A 158 22.04 7.99 4.24
CA GLY A 158 22.09 6.97 5.31
C GLY A 158 22.79 7.47 6.58
N GLY A 159 23.75 8.38 6.46
CA GLY A 159 24.44 8.99 7.60
C GLY A 159 23.60 9.98 8.42
N GLN A 160 22.43 10.41 7.91
CA GLN A 160 21.51 11.33 8.60
C GLN A 160 20.37 10.61 9.32
N ASN A 161 20.41 9.27 9.43
CA ASN A 161 19.34 8.43 9.99
C ASN A 161 17.96 8.66 9.35
N TRP A 162 17.93 8.98 8.06
CA TRP A 162 16.67 9.26 7.34
C TRP A 162 15.96 7.98 6.90
N VAL A 163 16.70 7.05 6.32
CA VAL A 163 16.18 5.81 5.76
C VAL A 163 17.24 4.72 5.80
N HIS A 164 16.84 3.53 6.21
CA HIS A 164 17.70 2.36 6.27
C HIS A 164 17.09 1.19 5.50
N LEU A 165 17.96 0.35 4.97
CA LEU A 165 17.57 -0.91 4.37
C LEU A 165 17.23 -1.92 5.47
N HIS A 166 15.99 -2.40 5.52
CA HIS A 166 15.55 -3.41 6.48
C HIS A 166 14.88 -4.58 5.75
N GLY A 167 15.70 -5.51 5.25
CA GLY A 167 15.20 -6.65 4.47
C GLY A 167 14.41 -6.17 3.25
N GLN A 168 13.14 -6.57 3.12
CA GLN A 168 12.27 -6.16 2.00
C GLN A 168 11.67 -4.75 2.14
N PHE A 169 12.04 -4.02 3.18
CA PHE A 169 11.49 -2.70 3.51
C PHE A 169 12.56 -1.61 3.50
N TRP A 170 12.11 -0.40 3.19
CA TRP A 170 12.71 0.83 3.67
C TRP A 170 12.18 1.10 5.07
N TRP A 171 13.08 1.29 6.02
CA TRP A 171 12.76 1.64 7.39
C TRP A 171 13.13 3.09 7.68
N PHE A 172 12.18 3.84 8.22
CA PHE A 172 12.30 5.24 8.61
C PHE A 172 12.30 5.29 10.15
N PRO A 173 13.46 5.47 10.80
CA PRO A 173 13.58 5.34 12.25
C PRO A 173 12.99 6.53 13.03
N GLY A 174 12.63 7.62 12.33
CA GLY A 174 12.28 8.90 12.96
C GLY A 174 13.52 9.66 13.44
N GLY A 175 13.41 10.99 13.59
CA GLY A 175 14.51 11.83 14.11
C GLY A 175 15.51 12.34 13.06
N GLY A 176 15.22 12.19 11.77
CA GLY A 176 15.95 12.88 10.71
C GLY A 176 15.66 14.39 10.68
N THR A 177 16.63 15.21 10.30
CA THR A 177 16.40 16.64 9.99
C THR A 177 15.35 16.76 8.89
N HIS A 178 14.31 17.58 9.11
CA HIS A 178 13.25 17.84 8.14
C HIS A 178 13.82 18.47 6.84
N PHE A 179 13.14 18.24 5.72
CA PHE A 179 13.47 18.81 4.40
C PHE A 179 13.15 20.31 4.32
#